data_AF-A0AAV2PBN8-F1
#
_entry.id   AF-A0AAV2PBN8-F1
#
_cell.length_a   1.000
_cell.length_b   1.000
_cell.length_c   1.000
_cell.angle_alpha   90.00
_cell.angle_beta   90.00
_cell.angle_gamma   90.00
#
_symmetry.space_group_name_H-M   'P 1'
#
loop_
_entity.id
_entity.type
_entity.pdbx_description
1 polymer ?
#
loop_
_entity_poly.entity_id
_entity_poly.type
_entity_poly.pdbx_seq_one_letter_code
_entity_poly.pdbx_strand_id
1 'polypeptide(L)'
;MTLADSQIVNKEETSKQEIADVLSIGQYFQDIFSEHLAPLKIEFGHVCENPSEWEQRFEQKDFDNNRHSGKIKWGNKNGDYGEQYWDLNH
;
A
#
# COMPACT_ATOMS: atom_id res chain seq x y z
N MET A 1 -32.14 -32.68 -12.12
CA MET A 1 -31.28 -32.53 -10.93
C MET A 1 -30.31 -31.41 -11.24
N THR A 2 -30.59 -30.21 -10.76
CA THR A 2 -29.87 -28.97 -11.10
C THR A 2 -28.64 -28.85 -10.21
N LEU A 3 -27.45 -29.02 -10.79
CA LEU A 3 -26.15 -28.74 -10.16
C LEU A 3 -25.78 -27.28 -10.47
N ALA A 4 -26.41 -26.32 -9.80
CA ALA A 4 -26.11 -24.90 -10.01
C ALA A 4 -26.04 -24.05 -8.74
N ASP A 5 -26.17 -24.63 -7.54
CA ASP A 5 -26.24 -23.85 -6.30
C ASP A 5 -25.03 -23.99 -5.36
N SER A 6 -23.95 -24.66 -5.79
CA SER A 6 -22.78 -24.93 -4.92
C SER A 6 -21.63 -23.90 -5.05
N GLN A 7 -21.74 -22.90 -5.92
CA GLN A 7 -20.61 -21.99 -6.23
C GLN A 7 -20.67 -20.61 -5.56
N ILE A 8 -21.74 -20.29 -4.83
CA ILE A 8 -21.90 -18.94 -4.24
C ILE A 8 -21.42 -18.88 -2.78
N VAL A 9 -21.32 -20.02 -2.08
CA VAL A 9 -20.96 -20.07 -0.64
C VAL A 9 -19.44 -19.98 -0.38
N ASN A 10 -18.59 -20.37 -1.33
CA ASN A 10 -17.16 -20.58 -1.06
C ASN A 10 -16.25 -19.36 -1.29
N LYS A 11 -16.77 -18.23 -1.78
CA LYS A 11 -15.93 -17.08 -2.18
C LYS A 11 -15.55 -16.14 -1.02
N GLU A 12 -16.33 -16.14 0.05
CA GLU A 12 -16.04 -15.34 1.26
C GLU A 12 -15.17 -16.08 2.29
N GLU A 13 -15.26 -17.41 2.35
CA GLU A 13 -14.45 -18.23 3.29
C GLU A 13 -13.01 -18.43 2.81
N THR A 14 -12.79 -18.57 1.49
CA THR A 14 -11.43 -18.61 0.92
C THR A 14 -10.65 -17.34 1.20
N SER A 15 -11.29 -16.17 1.17
CA SER A 15 -10.59 -14.90 1.39
C SER A 15 -10.12 -14.73 2.85
N LYS A 16 -10.90 -15.19 3.84
CA LYS A 16 -10.53 -15.04 5.25
C LYS A 16 -9.38 -15.95 5.66
N GLN A 17 -9.33 -17.17 5.14
CA GLN A 17 -8.24 -18.10 5.42
C GLN A 17 -6.94 -17.65 4.74
N GLU A 18 -6.99 -17.19 3.49
CA GLU A 18 -5.83 -16.62 2.79
C GLU A 18 -5.29 -15.38 3.51
N ILE A 19 -6.17 -14.48 3.97
CA ILE A 19 -5.76 -13.31 4.76
C ILE A 19 -5.13 -13.74 6.09
N ALA A 20 -5.69 -14.73 6.78
CA ALA A 20 -5.13 -15.25 8.03
C ALA A 20 -3.77 -15.92 7.83
N ASP A 21 -3.59 -16.66 6.74
CA ASP A 21 -2.33 -17.30 6.39
C ASP A 21 -1.27 -16.26 6.03
N VAL A 22 -1.60 -15.23 5.25
CA VAL A 22 -0.71 -14.09 4.94
C VAL A 22 -0.31 -13.32 6.21
N LEU A 23 -1.26 -13.06 7.10
CA LEU A 23 -0.99 -12.46 8.42
C LEU A 23 -0.11 -13.37 9.30
N SER A 24 -0.28 -14.69 9.21
CA SER A 24 0.57 -15.66 9.93
C SER A 24 2.02 -15.68 9.42
N ILE A 25 2.23 -15.34 8.15
CA ILE A 25 3.55 -15.23 7.52
C ILE A 25 4.22 -13.89 7.89
N GLY A 26 3.50 -12.97 8.54
CA GLY A 26 3.99 -11.63 8.88
C GLY A 26 4.16 -10.74 7.67
N GLN A 27 3.41 -11.01 6.59
CA GLN A 27 3.40 -10.18 5.38
C GLN A 27 2.22 -9.22 5.43
N TYR A 28 2.48 -7.96 5.14
CA TYR A 28 1.49 -6.89 5.11
C TYR A 28 1.73 -6.00 3.89
N PHE A 29 0.65 -5.61 3.24
CA PHE A 29 0.66 -4.67 2.13
C PHE A 29 -0.63 -3.83 2.17
N GLN A 30 -0.49 -2.51 2.06
CA GLN A 30 -1.61 -1.60 1.93
C GLN A 30 -1.26 -0.45 0.99
N ASP A 31 -2.08 -0.27 -0.04
CA ASP A 31 -2.12 0.97 -0.83
C ASP A 31 -2.89 2.07 -0.10
N ILE A 32 -2.41 3.30 -0.25
CA ILE A 32 -2.98 4.50 0.35
C ILE A 32 -3.17 5.52 -0.77
N PHE A 33 -4.38 6.06 -0.87
CA PHE A 33 -4.73 7.11 -1.83
C PHE A 33 -5.58 8.17 -1.13
N SER A 34 -5.27 9.43 -1.36
CA SER A 34 -6.00 10.58 -0.84
C SER A 34 -6.10 11.65 -1.92
N GLU A 35 -7.29 12.22 -2.06
CA GLU A 35 -7.56 13.34 -2.95
C GLU A 35 -8.00 14.55 -2.12
N HIS A 36 -7.47 15.71 -2.46
CA HIS A 36 -7.90 17.00 -1.92
C HIS A 36 -8.36 17.87 -3.09
N LEU A 37 -9.62 18.30 -3.05
CA LEU A 37 -10.23 19.07 -4.15
C LEU A 37 -9.89 20.57 -4.12
N ALA A 38 -9.42 21.09 -2.97
CA ALA A 38 -9.02 22.49 -2.83
C ALA A 38 -8.03 22.67 -1.67
N PRO A 39 -6.74 22.97 -1.93
CA PRO A 39 -6.07 22.99 -3.23
C PRO A 39 -6.08 21.61 -3.91
N LEU A 40 -6.05 21.56 -5.25
CA LEU A 40 -6.09 20.29 -5.99
C LEU A 40 -4.79 19.51 -5.76
N LYS A 41 -4.85 18.49 -4.90
CA LYS A 41 -3.73 17.62 -4.55
C LYS A 41 -4.13 16.16 -4.60
N ILE A 42 -3.21 15.33 -5.07
CA ILE A 42 -3.34 13.88 -5.00
C ILE A 42 -2.14 13.35 -4.24
N GLU A 43 -2.40 12.52 -3.24
CA GLU A 43 -1.41 11.76 -2.50
C GLU A 43 -1.63 10.27 -2.75
N PHE A 44 -0.55 9.56 -3.03
CA PHE A 44 -0.58 8.12 -3.24
C PHE A 44 0.66 7.48 -2.66
N GLY A 45 0.56 6.22 -2.26
CA GLY A 45 1.65 5.51 -1.67
C GLY A 45 1.26 4.12 -1.23
N HIS A 46 2.23 3.42 -0.64
CA HIS A 46 2.02 2.11 -0.06
C HIS A 46 2.86 1.93 1.19
N VAL A 47 2.41 1.01 2.03
CA VAL A 47 3.19 0.45 3.13
C VAL A 47 3.22 -1.05 2.93
N CYS A 48 4.43 -1.62 3.01
CA CYS A 48 4.59 -3.06 3.00
C CYS A 48 5.62 -3.52 4.03
N GLU A 49 5.42 -4.73 4.54
CA GLU A 49 6.29 -5.37 5.51
C GLU A 49 6.29 -6.88 5.29
N ASN A 50 7.44 -7.50 5.50
CA ASN A 50 7.60 -8.93 5.69
C ASN A 50 8.62 -9.17 6.83
N PRO A 51 8.84 -10.42 7.28
CA PRO A 51 9.76 -10.69 8.39
C PRO A 51 11.23 -10.29 8.18
N SER A 52 11.63 -9.89 6.96
CA SER A 52 12.99 -9.47 6.64
C SER A 52 13.14 -7.98 6.35
N GLU A 53 12.09 -7.31 5.88
CA GLU A 53 12.16 -5.92 5.42
C GLU A 53 10.80 -5.21 5.42
N TRP A 54 10.85 -3.89 5.42
CA TRP A 54 9.68 -3.02 5.29
C TRP A 54 9.99 -1.82 4.40
N GLU A 55 8.98 -1.31 3.69
CA GLU A 55 9.03 -0.07 2.91
C GLU A 55 7.78 0.77 3.18
N GLN A 56 7.97 2.09 3.23
CA GLN A 56 6.92 3.10 3.15
C GLN A 56 7.26 4.08 2.05
N ARG A 57 6.40 4.21 1.05
CA ARG A 57 6.56 5.14 -0.07
C ARG A 57 5.33 6.02 -0.16
N PHE A 58 5.55 7.33 -0.26
CA PHE A 58 4.48 8.31 -0.46
C PHE A 58 4.91 9.36 -1.47
N GLU A 59 4.00 9.71 -2.35
CA GLU A 59 4.14 10.74 -3.36
C GLU A 59 2.94 11.68 -3.31
N GLN A 60 3.19 12.95 -3.57
CA GLN A 60 2.17 13.99 -3.64
C GLN A 60 2.37 14.80 -4.91
N LYS A 61 1.28 15.00 -5.64
CA LYS A 61 1.21 15.97 -6.74
C LYS A 61 0.30 17.12 -6.35
N ASP A 62 0.87 18.31 -6.28
CA ASP A 62 0.15 19.57 -6.10
C ASP A 62 -0.03 20.23 -7.47
N PHE A 63 -1.27 20.21 -7.97
CA PHE A 63 -1.59 20.70 -9.31
C PHE A 63 -1.64 22.22 -9.38
N ASP A 64 -2.00 22.87 -8.28
CA ASP A 64 -2.10 24.33 -8.21
C ASP A 64 -0.70 24.98 -8.24
N ASN A 65 0.30 24.31 -7.68
CA ASN A 65 1.69 24.78 -7.62
C ASN A 65 2.65 24.06 -8.60
N ASN A 66 2.13 23.18 -9.47
CA ASN A 66 2.92 22.32 -10.38
C ASN A 66 4.11 21.62 -9.68
N ARG A 67 3.86 21.12 -8.46
CA ARG A 67 4.91 20.59 -7.58
C ARG A 67 4.70 19.10 -7.37
N HIS A 68 5.78 18.33 -7.49
CA HIS A 68 5.78 16.88 -7.24
C HIS A 68 6.83 16.56 -6.20
N SER A 69 6.39 16.01 -5.08
CA SER A 69 7.27 15.66 -3.97
C SER A 69 7.01 14.23 -3.52
N GLY A 70 7.99 13.62 -2.87
CA GLY A 70 7.80 12.30 -2.31
C GLY A 70 8.84 11.95 -1.26
N LYS A 71 8.58 10.83 -0.60
CA LYS A 71 9.44 10.24 0.41
C LYS A 71 9.40 8.72 0.33
N ILE A 72 10.54 8.10 0.58
CA ILE A 72 10.68 6.66 0.75
C ILE A 72 11.43 6.43 2.05
N LYS A 73 10.95 5.48 2.85
CA LYS A 73 11.65 4.94 4.00
C LYS A 73 11.67 3.43 3.86
N TRP A 74 12.78 2.80 4.20
CA TRP A 74 12.89 1.35 4.19
C TRP A 74 13.81 0.90 5.31
N GLY A 75 13.62 -0.33 5.77
CA GLY A 75 14.52 -0.96 6.72
C GLY A 75 14.49 -2.47 6.62
N ASN A 76 15.48 -3.12 7.23
CA ASN A 76 15.56 -4.57 7.27
C ASN A 76 15.75 -5.11 8.70
N LYS A 77 15.63 -6.43 8.85
CA LYS A 77 15.78 -7.14 10.13
C LYS A 77 17.16 -7.01 10.78
N ASN A 78 18.18 -6.60 10.03
CA ASN A 78 19.54 -6.38 10.55
C ASN A 78 19.70 -4.96 11.13
N GLY A 79 18.69 -4.10 10.98
CA GLY A 79 18.73 -2.70 11.40
C GLY A 79 19.29 -1.76 10.33
N ASP A 80 19.57 -2.24 9.11
CA ASP A 80 19.89 -1.32 8.01
C ASP A 80 18.65 -0.51 7.67
N TYR A 81 18.89 0.76 7.34
CA TYR A 81 17.84 1.75 7.21
C TYR A 81 18.20 2.81 6.18
N GLY A 82 17.21 3.30 5.45
CA GLY A 82 17.38 4.43 4.55
C GLY A 82 16.13 5.29 4.44
N GLU A 83 16.37 6.58 4.19
CA GLU A 83 15.35 7.55 3.84
C GLU A 83 15.78 8.30 2.59
N GLN A 84 14.84 8.57 1.69
CA GLN A 84 15.02 9.45 0.56
C GLN A 84 13.83 10.41 0.46
N TYR A 85 14.11 11.68 0.21
CA TYR A 85 13.13 12.72 0.00
C TYR A 85 13.45 13.46 -1.29
N TRP A 86 12.41 13.85 -2.02
CA TRP A 86 12.56 14.71 -3.19
C TRP A 86 11.43 15.72 -3.27
N ASP A 87 11.75 16.84 -3.88
CA ASP A 87 10.83 17.94 -4.11
C ASP A 87 11.18 18.59 -5.45
N LEU A 88 10.36 18.31 -6.46
CA LEU A 88 10.53 18.77 -7.82
C LEU A 88 9.54 19.92 -8.05
N ASN A 89 10.09 21.12 -8.23
CA ASN A 89 9.37 22.25 -8.78
C ASN A 89 9.67 22.31 -10.27
N HIS A 90 8.63 22.29 -11.10
CA HIS A 90 8.77 22.38 -12.56
C HIS A 90 8.09 23.64 -13.08
#